data_AF-A0A354DKB3-F1
#
_entry.id   AF-A0A354DKB3-F1
#
_cell.length_a   1.000
_cell.length_b   1.000
_cell.length_c   1.000
_cell.angle_alpha   90.00
_cell.angle_beta   90.00
_cell.angle_gamma   90.00
#
_symmetry.space_group_name_H-M   'P 1'
#
loop_
_entity.id
_entity.type
_entity.pdbx_description
1 polymer ?
#
loop_
_entity_poly.entity_id
_entity_poly.type
_entity_poly.pdbx_seq_one_letter_code
_entity_poly.pdbx_strand_id
1 'polypeptide(L)'
;MEILQRYSFRIDLDPAFRIADDTEALLLRRDVMETMMETQYEQADEDSPFAKLVENYGGDRDDLPIKNLILSIYEFSRSHPSPNLWLEEVLTSFQDLSLEKINQSSWFQSLMEDVALELKGVEALLKEAVYYAESPGGPTVYLDCLKEDLAIVNRVQEVIHFSWEETYQEMKVSFGRLKACKGKDIDEVIKNKAKDLRDNAKKRFDKVREELFSIPPQVYIDNLKEMAPLMEKMIDLVRCFAEDYQKAKKEKGLVDFSDLEHFALQILLDEESTPHNPVPSVAAMDYQAQLNLEGKM
;
A
#
# COMPACT_ATOMS: atom_id res chain seq x y z
N MET A 1 -7.85 -6.54 -31.06
CA MET A 1 -7.77 -7.81 -31.80
C MET A 1 -7.16 -7.67 -33.18
N GLU A 2 -7.61 -6.72 -34.01
CA GLU A 2 -7.08 -6.56 -35.39
C GLU A 2 -5.56 -6.31 -35.46
N ILE A 3 -5.02 -5.42 -34.61
CA ILE A 3 -3.57 -5.19 -34.50
C ILE A 3 -2.82 -6.48 -34.17
N LEU A 4 -3.29 -7.26 -33.20
CA LEU A 4 -2.64 -8.50 -32.76
C LEU A 4 -2.64 -9.55 -33.87
N GLN A 5 -3.76 -9.72 -34.58
CA GLN A 5 -3.86 -10.67 -35.69
C GLN A 5 -2.97 -10.28 -36.87
N ARG A 6 -2.85 -8.98 -37.15
CA ARG A 6 -2.08 -8.48 -38.28
C ARG A 6 -0.58 -8.46 -38.02
N TYR A 7 -0.17 -8.15 -36.80
CA TYR A 7 1.23 -7.95 -36.44
C TYR A 7 1.75 -8.99 -35.43
N SER A 8 1.07 -10.14 -35.29
CA SER A 8 1.50 -11.24 -34.41
C SER A 8 2.92 -11.70 -34.70
N PHE A 9 3.37 -11.65 -35.97
CA PHE A 9 4.74 -12.01 -36.37
C PHE A 9 5.83 -11.11 -35.76
N ARG A 10 5.48 -9.93 -35.21
CA ARG A 10 6.43 -9.05 -34.51
C ARG A 10 6.64 -9.43 -33.05
N ILE A 11 5.81 -10.33 -32.53
CA ILE A 11 5.84 -10.78 -31.15
C ILE A 11 5.82 -12.31 -31.11
N ASP A 12 6.07 -12.89 -29.94
CA ASP A 12 6.10 -14.34 -29.76
C ASP A 12 4.69 -14.90 -29.50
N LEU A 13 3.75 -14.62 -30.42
CA LEU A 13 2.34 -14.99 -30.32
C LEU A 13 1.94 -15.89 -31.50
N ASP A 14 1.40 -17.07 -31.19
CA ASP A 14 0.83 -17.97 -32.20
C ASP A 14 -0.35 -17.29 -32.91
N PRO A 15 -0.35 -17.13 -34.26
CA PRO A 15 -1.48 -16.56 -34.98
C PRO A 15 -2.83 -17.27 -34.75
N ALA A 16 -2.80 -18.54 -34.34
CA ALA A 16 -3.98 -19.34 -33.99
C ALA A 16 -4.38 -19.24 -32.51
N PHE A 17 -3.86 -18.25 -31.76
CA PHE A 17 -4.20 -18.06 -30.36
C PHE A 17 -5.70 -17.93 -30.13
N ARG A 18 -6.15 -18.34 -28.95
CA ARG A 18 -7.51 -18.07 -28.46
C ARG A 18 -7.48 -17.53 -27.04
N ILE A 19 -8.53 -16.81 -26.68
CA ILE A 19 -8.72 -16.32 -25.33
C ILE A 19 -9.09 -17.52 -24.44
N ALA A 20 -8.38 -17.68 -23.32
CA ALA A 20 -8.71 -18.70 -22.32
C ALA A 20 -10.04 -18.35 -21.63
N ASP A 21 -10.88 -19.36 -21.36
CA ASP A 21 -12.03 -19.15 -20.49
C ASP A 21 -11.60 -19.12 -19.01
N ASP A 22 -12.48 -18.62 -18.14
CA ASP A 22 -12.17 -18.43 -16.71
C ASP A 22 -11.78 -19.74 -16.01
N THR A 23 -12.38 -20.86 -16.38
CA THR A 23 -12.09 -22.16 -15.75
C THR A 23 -10.75 -22.70 -16.21
N GLU A 24 -10.48 -22.63 -17.52
CA GLU A 24 -9.19 -23.03 -18.09
C GLU A 24 -8.04 -22.18 -17.55
N ALA A 25 -8.24 -20.86 -17.49
CA ALA A 25 -7.26 -19.93 -16.92
C ALA A 25 -6.99 -20.25 -15.44
N LEU A 26 -8.05 -20.47 -14.64
CA LEU A 26 -7.94 -20.83 -13.23
C LEU A 26 -7.16 -22.13 -13.02
N LEU A 27 -7.50 -23.19 -13.77
CA LEU A 27 -6.83 -24.49 -13.67
C LEU A 27 -5.35 -24.37 -14.06
N LEU A 28 -5.05 -23.65 -15.14
CA LEU A 28 -3.68 -23.44 -15.60
C LEU A 28 -2.85 -22.66 -14.57
N ARG A 29 -3.42 -21.59 -13.98
CA ARG A 29 -2.75 -20.83 -12.91
C ARG A 29 -2.45 -21.70 -11.70
N ARG A 30 -3.42 -22.52 -11.28
CA ARG A 30 -3.24 -23.45 -10.17
C ARG A 30 -2.11 -24.43 -10.46
N ASP A 31 -2.15 -25.09 -11.60
CA ASP A 31 -1.15 -26.12 -11.94
C ASP A 31 0.26 -25.51 -12.01
N VAL A 32 0.42 -24.33 -12.62
CA VAL A 32 1.71 -23.60 -12.66
C VAL A 32 2.17 -23.19 -11.25
N MET A 33 1.26 -22.66 -10.42
CA MET A 33 1.58 -22.26 -9.05
C MET A 33 2.06 -23.45 -8.22
N GLU A 34 1.35 -24.59 -8.29
CA GLU A 34 1.73 -25.80 -7.56
C GLU A 34 3.13 -26.28 -7.97
N THR A 35 3.40 -26.41 -9.28
CA THR A 35 4.72 -26.84 -9.78
C THR A 35 5.84 -25.89 -9.36
N MET A 36 5.59 -24.58 -9.42
CA MET A 36 6.58 -23.58 -8.99
C MET A 36 6.86 -23.67 -7.49
N MET A 37 5.81 -23.79 -6.67
CA MET A 37 5.96 -23.93 -5.21
C MET A 37 6.67 -25.24 -4.84
N GLU A 38 6.32 -26.37 -5.47
CA GLU A 38 7.02 -27.66 -5.29
C GLU A 38 8.53 -27.51 -5.56
N THR A 39 8.89 -26.84 -6.66
CA THR A 39 10.29 -26.57 -7.01
C THR A 39 11.00 -25.74 -5.94
N GLN A 40 10.32 -24.74 -5.37
CA GLN A 40 10.89 -23.92 -4.30
C GLN A 40 11.08 -24.72 -3.01
N TYR A 41 10.13 -25.57 -2.65
CA TYR A 41 10.25 -26.46 -1.48
C TYR A 41 11.40 -27.45 -1.61
N GLU A 42 11.63 -28.01 -2.80
CA GLU A 42 12.74 -28.94 -3.04
C GLU A 42 14.13 -28.27 -2.93
N GLN A 43 14.21 -26.98 -3.24
CA GLN A 43 15.46 -26.21 -3.25
C GLN A 43 15.74 -25.47 -1.94
N ALA A 44 14.74 -25.35 -1.06
CA ALA A 44 14.82 -24.53 0.14
C ALA A 44 15.47 -25.25 1.31
N ASP A 45 16.46 -24.59 1.92
CA ASP A 45 16.94 -24.91 3.26
C ASP A 45 16.10 -24.17 4.33
N GLU A 46 16.19 -24.61 5.59
CA GLU A 46 15.43 -24.07 6.74
C GLU A 46 15.61 -22.56 6.94
N ASP A 47 16.81 -22.03 6.68
CA ASP A 47 17.13 -20.60 6.82
C ASP A 47 16.90 -19.76 5.55
N SER A 48 16.42 -20.38 4.47
CA SER A 48 16.27 -19.71 3.18
C SER A 48 15.21 -18.60 3.24
N PRO A 49 15.32 -17.54 2.41
CA PRO A 49 14.28 -16.51 2.29
C PRO A 49 12.90 -17.09 1.94
N PHE A 50 12.85 -18.19 1.19
CA PHE A 50 11.60 -18.89 0.88
C PHE A 50 10.98 -19.53 2.12
N ALA A 51 11.76 -20.29 2.91
CA ALA A 51 11.28 -20.91 4.14
C ALA A 51 10.73 -19.86 5.12
N LYS A 52 11.45 -18.74 5.27
CA LYS A 52 11.00 -17.60 6.09
C LYS A 52 9.74 -16.95 5.54
N LEU A 53 9.58 -16.83 4.22
CA LEU A 53 8.32 -16.34 3.63
C LEU A 53 7.15 -17.26 3.95
N VAL A 54 7.33 -18.57 3.82
CA VAL A 54 6.30 -19.56 4.17
C VAL A 54 5.97 -19.52 5.66
N GLU A 55 6.97 -19.34 6.53
CA GLU A 55 6.75 -19.20 7.97
C GLU A 55 5.96 -17.91 8.31
N ASN A 56 6.31 -16.78 7.69
CA ASN A 56 5.69 -15.49 7.99
C ASN A 56 4.34 -15.25 7.30
N TYR A 57 4.14 -15.82 6.11
CA TYR A 57 2.99 -15.54 5.23
C TYR A 57 2.26 -16.78 4.75
N GLY A 58 2.65 -17.98 5.20
CA GLY A 58 1.86 -19.20 5.02
C GLY A 58 0.68 -19.27 5.99
N GLY A 59 -0.15 -20.30 5.83
CA GLY A 59 -1.18 -20.66 6.79
C GLY A 59 -0.64 -21.63 7.84
N ASP A 60 -1.38 -21.82 8.93
CA ASP A 60 -1.03 -22.76 10.01
C ASP A 60 -0.79 -24.20 9.52
N ARG A 61 -1.35 -24.57 8.37
CA ARG A 61 -1.36 -25.95 7.83
C ARG A 61 -1.16 -26.06 6.33
N ASP A 62 -1.13 -24.95 5.61
CA ASP A 62 -1.04 -24.93 4.15
C ASP A 62 -0.34 -23.65 3.67
N ASP A 63 0.00 -23.62 2.38
CA ASP A 63 0.67 -22.51 1.71
C ASP A 63 -0.30 -21.67 0.88
N LEU A 64 -1.61 -21.81 1.11
CA LEU A 64 -2.62 -21.10 0.35
C LEU A 64 -2.51 -19.57 0.53
N PRO A 65 -2.23 -19.01 1.73
CA PRO A 65 -2.09 -17.57 1.89
C PRO A 65 -0.94 -16.97 1.08
N ILE A 66 0.23 -17.62 1.06
CA ILE A 66 1.38 -17.15 0.27
C ILE A 66 1.13 -17.28 -1.24
N LYS A 67 0.50 -18.37 -1.69
CA LYS A 67 0.07 -18.52 -3.09
C LYS A 67 -0.88 -17.41 -3.53
N ASN A 68 -1.86 -17.07 -2.68
CA ASN A 68 -2.79 -15.97 -2.94
C ASN A 68 -2.08 -14.60 -2.97
N LEU A 69 -1.07 -14.39 -2.13
CA LEU A 69 -0.27 -13.17 -2.14
C LEU A 69 0.52 -13.03 -3.44
N ILE A 70 1.19 -14.10 -3.90
CA ILE A 70 1.89 -14.14 -5.19
C ILE A 70 0.91 -13.79 -6.33
N LEU A 71 -0.26 -14.43 -6.36
CA LEU A 71 -1.29 -14.14 -7.38
C LEU A 71 -1.76 -12.68 -7.32
N SER A 72 -1.99 -12.15 -6.13
CA SER A 72 -2.46 -10.77 -5.95
C SER A 72 -1.44 -9.75 -6.46
N ILE A 73 -0.15 -9.96 -6.15
CA ILE A 73 0.93 -9.10 -6.65
C ILE A 73 1.10 -9.24 -8.17
N TYR A 74 1.03 -10.48 -8.68
CA TYR A 74 1.04 -10.73 -10.12
C TYR A 74 -0.10 -9.96 -10.82
N GLU A 75 -1.34 -10.16 -10.41
CA GLU A 75 -2.51 -9.50 -11.03
C GLU A 75 -2.41 -7.98 -10.95
N PHE A 76 -1.96 -7.43 -9.82
CA PHE A 76 -1.76 -6.00 -9.68
C PHE A 76 -0.65 -5.48 -10.61
N SER A 77 0.50 -6.18 -10.69
CA SER A 77 1.60 -5.79 -11.58
C SER A 77 1.17 -5.74 -13.05
N ARG A 78 0.23 -6.60 -13.45
CA ARG A 78 -0.32 -6.67 -14.81
C ARG A 78 -1.27 -5.53 -15.17
N SER A 79 -1.65 -4.69 -14.21
CA SER A 79 -2.35 -3.43 -14.47
C SER A 79 -1.42 -2.28 -14.89
N HIS A 80 -0.10 -2.47 -14.76
CA HIS A 80 0.91 -1.49 -15.17
C HIS A 80 1.43 -1.77 -16.58
N PRO A 81 1.72 -0.72 -17.39
CA PRO A 81 2.27 -0.89 -18.75
C PRO A 81 3.57 -1.70 -18.81
N SER A 82 4.40 -1.63 -17.75
CA SER A 82 5.61 -2.43 -17.61
C SER A 82 5.62 -3.13 -16.24
N PRO A 83 5.07 -4.35 -16.15
CA PRO A 83 4.97 -5.09 -14.88
C PRO A 83 6.33 -5.30 -14.21
N ASN A 84 7.36 -5.65 -14.99
CA ASN A 84 8.70 -5.90 -14.44
C ASN A 84 9.36 -4.64 -13.88
N LEU A 85 9.22 -3.49 -14.56
CA LEU A 85 9.73 -2.22 -14.03
C LEU A 85 9.01 -1.86 -12.72
N TRP A 86 7.69 -2.04 -12.67
CA TRP A 86 6.94 -1.78 -11.44
C TRP A 86 7.42 -2.66 -10.28
N LEU A 87 7.67 -3.95 -10.53
CA LEU A 87 8.25 -4.85 -9.52
C LEU A 87 9.66 -4.42 -9.08
N GLU A 88 10.49 -3.87 -9.99
CA GLU A 88 11.81 -3.31 -9.66
C GLU A 88 11.71 -2.03 -8.82
N GLU A 89 10.76 -1.16 -9.12
CA GLU A 89 10.49 0.06 -8.35
C GLU A 89 10.06 -0.30 -6.92
N VAL A 90 9.25 -1.34 -6.76
CA VAL A 90 8.89 -1.89 -5.44
C VAL A 90 10.15 -2.32 -4.69
N LEU A 91 11.03 -3.11 -5.30
CA LEU A 91 12.29 -3.52 -4.65
C LEU A 91 13.19 -2.34 -4.29
N THR A 92 13.27 -1.35 -5.18
CA THR A 92 14.06 -0.13 -4.95
C THR A 92 13.56 0.64 -3.73
N SER A 93 12.25 0.59 -3.43
CA SER A 93 11.70 1.21 -2.22
C SER A 93 12.15 0.58 -0.90
N PHE A 94 12.62 -0.68 -0.94
CA PHE A 94 13.20 -1.39 0.20
C PHE A 94 14.73 -1.26 0.28
N GLN A 95 15.36 -0.58 -0.69
CA GLN A 95 16.79 -0.30 -0.68
C GLN A 95 17.09 1.02 0.06
N ASP A 96 18.27 1.09 0.69
CA ASP A 96 18.77 2.28 1.39
C ASP A 96 17.81 2.88 2.45
N LEU A 97 17.04 2.03 3.12
CA LEU A 97 16.08 2.45 4.14
C LEU A 97 16.74 3.26 5.25
N SER A 98 16.29 4.50 5.43
CA SER A 98 16.72 5.42 6.47
C SER A 98 15.58 6.34 6.86
N LEU A 99 15.61 6.87 8.09
CA LEU A 99 14.60 7.81 8.55
C LEU A 99 14.48 9.03 7.64
N GLU A 100 15.60 9.54 7.13
CA GLU A 100 15.62 10.69 6.23
C GLU A 100 14.87 10.39 4.92
N LYS A 101 15.17 9.27 4.26
CA LYS A 101 14.49 8.89 3.01
C LYS A 101 13.01 8.58 3.23
N ILE A 102 12.64 7.90 4.32
CA ILE A 102 11.22 7.63 4.62
C ILE A 102 10.47 8.93 4.88
N ASN A 103 11.01 9.86 5.67
CA ASN A 103 10.38 11.16 5.92
C ASN A 103 10.14 11.97 4.63
N GLN A 104 10.97 11.76 3.60
CA GLN A 104 10.84 12.40 2.28
C GLN A 104 9.95 11.62 1.30
N SER A 105 9.56 10.39 1.62
CA SER A 105 8.75 9.56 0.73
C SER A 105 7.31 10.08 0.65
N SER A 106 6.71 9.98 -0.54
CA SER A 106 5.36 10.50 -0.81
C SER A 106 4.28 9.83 0.04
N TRP A 107 4.37 8.51 0.24
CA TRP A 107 3.40 7.76 1.04
C TRP A 107 3.47 8.15 2.52
N PHE A 108 4.67 8.38 3.06
CA PHE A 108 4.85 8.77 4.45
C PHE A 108 4.37 10.21 4.69
N GLN A 109 4.64 11.12 3.75
CA GLN A 109 4.11 12.48 3.79
C GLN A 109 2.58 12.48 3.79
N SER A 110 1.96 11.71 2.90
CA SER A 110 0.50 11.53 2.88
C SER A 110 -0.03 10.97 4.20
N LEU A 111 0.64 9.99 4.80
CA LEU A 111 0.26 9.43 6.09
C LEU A 111 0.34 10.49 7.21
N MET A 112 1.39 11.31 7.25
CA MET A 112 1.52 12.36 8.26
C MET A 112 0.50 13.50 8.07
N GLU A 113 0.07 13.77 6.84
CA GLU A 113 -1.04 14.70 6.57
C GLU A 113 -2.37 14.18 7.15
N ASP A 114 -2.66 12.89 6.99
CA ASP A 114 -3.84 12.26 7.57
C ASP A 114 -3.80 12.31 9.10
N VAL A 115 -2.64 12.05 9.71
CA VAL A 115 -2.45 12.19 11.16
C VAL A 115 -2.65 13.64 11.61
N ALA A 116 -2.10 14.61 10.89
CA ALA A 116 -2.29 16.03 11.21
C ALA A 116 -3.76 16.44 11.13
N LEU A 117 -4.51 15.92 10.16
CA LEU A 117 -5.95 16.15 10.06
C LEU A 117 -6.71 15.54 11.25
N GLU A 118 -6.35 14.33 11.66
CA GLU A 118 -6.95 13.68 12.82
C GLU A 118 -6.69 14.46 14.11
N LEU A 119 -5.46 14.97 14.30
CA LEU A 119 -5.09 15.81 15.45
C LEU A 119 -5.83 17.15 15.49
N LYS A 120 -6.12 17.78 14.34
CA LYS A 120 -7.01 18.95 14.28
C LYS A 120 -8.41 18.61 14.78
N GLY A 121 -8.90 17.41 14.47
CA GLY A 121 -10.15 16.89 15.02
C GLY A 121 -10.13 16.72 16.54
N VAL A 122 -9.02 16.21 17.09
CA VAL A 122 -8.80 16.10 18.54
C VAL A 122 -8.78 17.48 19.19
N GLU A 123 -8.04 18.44 18.62
CA GLU A 123 -7.95 19.81 19.12
C GLU A 123 -9.32 20.49 19.15
N ALA A 124 -10.12 20.33 18.10
CA ALA A 124 -11.48 20.88 18.02
C ALA A 124 -12.39 20.36 19.15
N LEU A 125 -12.35 19.05 19.41
CA LEU A 125 -13.10 18.43 20.51
C LEU A 125 -12.68 18.97 21.88
N LEU A 126 -11.36 19.16 22.10
CA LEU A 126 -10.86 19.72 23.35
C LEU A 126 -11.24 21.19 23.52
N LYS A 127 -11.18 22.00 22.46
CA LYS A 127 -11.65 23.40 22.49
C LYS A 127 -13.14 23.49 22.81
N GLU A 128 -13.95 22.62 22.24
CA GLU A 128 -15.38 22.52 22.56
C GLU A 128 -15.59 22.09 24.03
N ALA A 129 -14.80 21.14 24.53
CA ALA A 129 -14.85 20.74 25.93
C ALA A 129 -14.49 21.88 26.89
N VAL A 130 -13.50 22.71 26.55
CA VAL A 130 -13.14 23.93 27.30
C VAL A 130 -14.32 24.91 27.32
N TYR A 131 -14.95 25.16 26.16
CA TYR A 131 -16.12 26.04 26.08
C TYR A 131 -17.25 25.60 27.03
N TYR A 132 -17.58 24.31 27.07
CA TYR A 132 -18.59 23.80 28.01
C TYR A 132 -18.14 23.88 29.46
N ALA A 133 -16.85 23.62 29.76
CA ALA A 133 -16.32 23.74 31.11
C ALA A 133 -16.32 25.19 31.65
N GLU A 134 -16.19 26.19 30.77
CA GLU A 134 -16.25 27.63 31.11
C GLU A 134 -17.67 28.20 31.11
N SER A 135 -18.64 27.49 30.55
CA SER A 135 -20.03 27.93 30.48
C SER A 135 -20.68 28.04 31.87
N PRO A 136 -21.73 28.87 32.05
CA PRO A 136 -22.47 28.93 33.31
C PRO A 136 -22.93 27.54 33.78
N GLY A 137 -22.60 27.16 35.03
CA GLY A 137 -22.87 25.82 35.56
C GLY A 137 -21.87 24.73 35.12
N GLY A 138 -20.83 25.08 34.36
CA GLY A 138 -19.80 24.16 33.87
C GLY A 138 -18.77 23.73 34.91
N PRO A 139 -18.11 22.58 34.72
CA PRO A 139 -17.09 22.05 35.65
C PRO A 139 -15.73 22.74 35.47
N THR A 140 -15.55 23.95 35.99
CA THR A 140 -14.29 24.73 35.88
C THR A 140 -13.06 23.98 36.40
N VAL A 141 -13.22 23.03 37.32
CA VAL A 141 -12.15 22.13 37.81
C VAL A 141 -11.53 21.24 36.73
N TYR A 142 -12.15 21.11 35.55
CA TYR A 142 -11.62 20.38 34.40
C TYR A 142 -10.65 21.22 33.55
N LEU A 143 -10.66 22.55 33.68
CA LEU A 143 -9.96 23.46 32.76
C LEU A 143 -8.45 23.26 32.74
N ASP A 144 -7.82 23.02 33.89
CA ASP A 144 -6.37 22.75 33.96
C ASP A 144 -6.01 21.54 33.08
N CYS A 145 -6.73 20.42 33.27
CA CYS A 145 -6.50 19.18 32.51
C CYS A 145 -6.79 19.36 31.01
N LEU A 146 -7.85 20.09 30.65
CA LEU A 146 -8.18 20.35 29.25
C LEU A 146 -7.13 21.23 28.56
N LYS A 147 -6.58 22.20 29.27
CA LYS A 147 -5.49 23.07 28.76
C LYS A 147 -4.19 22.28 28.62
N GLU A 148 -3.88 21.39 29.56
CA GLU A 148 -2.73 20.48 29.46
C GLU A 148 -2.89 19.52 28.27
N ASP A 149 -4.07 18.90 28.10
CA ASP A 149 -4.37 18.01 26.97
C ASP A 149 -4.25 18.77 25.63
N LEU A 150 -4.76 20.02 25.53
CA LEU A 150 -4.58 20.89 24.35
C LEU A 150 -3.11 21.21 24.09
N ALA A 151 -2.35 21.51 25.13
CA ALA A 151 -0.93 21.82 25.00
C ALA A 151 -0.14 20.61 24.46
N ILE A 152 -0.51 19.39 24.84
CA ILE A 152 0.07 18.16 24.26
C ILE A 152 -0.21 18.10 22.76
N VAL A 153 -1.47 18.24 22.36
CA VAL A 153 -1.86 18.15 20.94
C VAL A 153 -1.17 19.23 20.10
N ASN A 154 -1.04 20.45 20.62
CA ASN A 154 -0.37 21.53 19.92
C ASN A 154 1.13 21.26 19.71
N ARG A 155 1.84 20.73 20.70
CA ARG A 155 3.26 20.37 20.54
C ARG A 155 3.46 19.31 19.47
N VAL A 156 2.57 18.31 19.38
CA VAL A 156 2.63 17.32 18.30
C VAL A 156 2.41 17.98 16.93
N GLN A 157 1.41 18.85 16.82
CA GLN A 157 1.12 19.57 15.56
C GLN A 157 2.26 20.48 15.09
N GLU A 158 3.10 20.98 16.00
CA GLU A 158 4.27 21.81 15.66
C GLU A 158 5.38 21.02 14.96
N VAL A 159 5.50 19.71 15.24
CA VAL A 159 6.63 18.88 14.77
C VAL A 159 6.24 17.85 13.70
N ILE A 160 4.94 17.55 13.55
CA ILE A 160 4.42 16.46 12.70
C ILE A 160 4.83 16.52 11.24
N HIS A 161 5.05 17.72 10.69
CA HIS A 161 5.44 17.92 9.29
C HIS A 161 6.96 17.94 9.08
N PHE A 162 7.76 17.88 10.16
CA PHE A 162 9.21 18.08 10.09
C PHE A 162 10.00 16.84 10.50
N SER A 163 9.55 16.12 11.54
CA SER A 163 10.34 15.02 12.11
C SER A 163 9.46 13.95 12.73
N TRP A 164 9.53 12.74 12.17
CA TRP A 164 8.89 11.57 12.78
C TRP A 164 9.42 11.31 14.19
N GLU A 165 10.72 11.48 14.42
CA GLU A 165 11.33 11.25 15.73
C GLU A 165 10.81 12.25 16.77
N GLU A 166 10.75 13.54 16.44
CA GLU A 166 10.20 14.56 17.36
C GLU A 166 8.71 14.32 17.63
N THR A 167 7.95 13.96 16.58
CA THR A 167 6.54 13.59 16.69
C THR A 167 6.36 12.41 17.63
N TYR A 168 7.19 11.38 17.50
CA TYR A 168 7.19 10.23 18.38
C TYR A 168 7.46 10.62 19.85
N GLN A 169 8.42 11.51 20.11
CA GLN A 169 8.70 11.96 21.48
C GLN A 169 7.52 12.71 22.10
N GLU A 170 6.85 13.58 21.34
CA GLU A 170 5.66 14.31 21.83
C GLU A 170 4.46 13.38 22.00
N MET A 171 4.29 12.40 21.12
CA MET A 171 3.20 11.41 21.18
C MET A 171 3.31 10.43 22.36
N LYS A 172 4.49 10.29 23.00
CA LYS A 172 4.62 9.48 24.23
C LYS A 172 3.82 10.02 25.41
N VAL A 173 3.53 11.32 25.42
CA VAL A 173 2.83 11.93 26.53
C VAL A 173 1.37 11.48 26.53
N SER A 174 0.86 11.12 27.70
CA SER A 174 -0.53 10.70 27.88
C SER A 174 -1.37 11.82 28.45
N PHE A 175 -2.62 11.89 28.02
CA PHE A 175 -3.62 12.77 28.60
C PHE A 175 -3.84 12.48 30.09
N GLY A 176 -4.09 13.53 30.86
CA GLY A 176 -4.22 13.47 32.32
C GLY A 176 -5.49 12.76 32.81
N ARG A 177 -5.76 12.85 34.11
CA ARG A 177 -7.04 12.43 34.70
C ARG A 177 -7.85 13.66 35.12
N LEU A 178 -9.12 13.71 34.72
CA LEU A 178 -10.03 14.75 35.20
C LEU A 178 -10.19 14.66 36.73
N LYS A 179 -10.10 15.81 37.41
CA LYS A 179 -10.39 15.92 38.85
C LYS A 179 -11.86 15.58 39.11
N ALA A 180 -12.18 15.04 40.29
CA ALA A 180 -13.59 14.82 40.63
C ALA A 180 -14.34 16.17 40.74
N CYS A 181 -15.53 16.27 40.13
CA CYS A 181 -16.37 17.46 40.18
C CYS A 181 -17.75 17.12 40.75
N LYS A 182 -18.14 17.79 41.85
CA LYS A 182 -19.45 17.68 42.50
C LYS A 182 -19.83 19.05 43.07
N GLY A 183 -21.10 19.44 42.95
CA GLY A 183 -21.61 20.69 43.52
C GLY A 183 -23.07 20.89 43.16
N LYS A 184 -23.81 21.66 43.96
CA LYS A 184 -25.23 21.98 43.67
C LYS A 184 -25.40 22.95 42.50
N ASP A 185 -24.36 23.74 42.22
CA ASP A 185 -24.34 24.76 41.17
C ASP A 185 -23.77 24.23 39.84
N ILE A 186 -23.45 22.93 39.76
CA ILE A 186 -22.95 22.28 38.54
C ILE A 186 -24.13 21.71 37.76
N ASP A 187 -24.24 22.09 36.50
CA ASP A 187 -25.15 21.48 35.55
C ASP A 187 -24.55 20.16 35.05
N GLU A 188 -25.19 19.05 35.40
CA GLU A 188 -24.73 17.71 35.02
C GLU A 188 -24.78 17.46 33.50
N VAL A 189 -25.66 18.14 32.75
CA VAL A 189 -25.69 18.04 31.28
C VAL A 189 -24.44 18.68 30.68
N ILE A 190 -24.09 19.89 31.12
CA ILE A 190 -22.90 20.62 30.66
C ILE A 190 -21.62 19.86 31.05
N LYS A 191 -21.56 19.38 32.29
CA LYS A 191 -20.42 18.59 32.78
C LYS A 191 -20.23 17.30 31.99
N ASN A 192 -21.30 16.55 31.74
CA ASN A 192 -21.22 15.31 30.96
C ASN A 192 -20.81 15.61 29.51
N LYS A 193 -21.34 16.67 28.90
CA LYS A 193 -20.93 17.09 27.55
C LYS A 193 -19.43 17.42 27.47
N ALA A 194 -18.90 18.21 28.40
CA ALA A 194 -17.47 18.52 28.47
C ALA A 194 -16.61 17.26 28.65
N LYS A 195 -17.03 16.37 29.54
CA LYS A 195 -16.36 15.08 29.80
C LYS A 195 -16.36 14.18 28.56
N ASP A 196 -17.51 14.02 27.90
CA ASP A 196 -17.66 13.10 26.77
C ASP A 196 -16.88 13.58 25.54
N LEU A 197 -16.84 14.90 25.29
CA LEU A 197 -15.99 15.52 24.26
C LEU A 197 -14.51 15.21 24.52
N ARG A 198 -14.05 15.41 25.76
CA ARG A 198 -12.68 15.11 26.17
C ARG A 198 -12.37 13.63 26.04
N ASP A 199 -13.26 12.75 26.48
CA ASP A 199 -13.07 11.30 26.39
C ASP A 199 -13.01 10.83 24.93
N ASN A 200 -13.77 11.45 24.03
CA ASN A 200 -13.66 11.22 22.59
C ASN A 200 -12.29 11.69 22.05
N ALA A 201 -11.88 12.92 22.37
CA ALA A 201 -10.57 13.44 22.00
C ALA A 201 -9.44 12.52 22.45
N LYS A 202 -9.48 12.07 23.72
CA LYS A 202 -8.50 11.12 24.27
C LYS A 202 -8.47 9.81 23.50
N LYS A 203 -9.62 9.21 23.21
CA LYS A 203 -9.69 7.94 22.44
C LYS A 203 -9.08 8.07 21.05
N ARG A 204 -9.38 9.18 20.35
CA ARG A 204 -8.84 9.46 19.01
C ARG A 204 -7.33 9.66 19.05
N PHE A 205 -6.84 10.47 20.00
CA PHE A 205 -5.40 10.68 20.21
C PHE A 205 -4.66 9.37 20.56
N ASP A 206 -5.20 8.60 21.51
CA ASP A 206 -4.61 7.32 21.94
C ASP A 206 -4.57 6.32 20.77
N LYS A 207 -5.61 6.27 19.92
CA LYS A 207 -5.65 5.41 18.73
C LYS A 207 -4.51 5.73 17.76
N VAL A 208 -4.32 7.00 17.41
CA VAL A 208 -3.20 7.44 16.57
C VAL A 208 -1.86 7.06 17.19
N ARG A 209 -1.69 7.29 18.50
CA ARG A 209 -0.47 6.93 19.23
C ARG A 209 -0.17 5.44 19.13
N GLU A 210 -1.18 4.60 19.34
CA GLU A 210 -1.02 3.14 19.37
C GLU A 210 -0.74 2.57 17.98
N GLU A 211 -1.40 3.07 16.94
CA GLU A 211 -1.25 2.57 15.57
C GLU A 211 0.09 2.96 14.92
N LEU A 212 0.61 4.16 15.19
CA LEU A 212 1.76 4.71 14.43
C LEU A 212 2.97 5.10 15.29
N PHE A 213 2.81 5.26 16.60
CA PHE A 213 3.85 5.80 17.49
C PHE A 213 4.07 4.91 18.72
N SER A 214 3.75 3.62 18.62
CA SER A 214 3.91 2.65 19.72
C SER A 214 5.34 2.18 19.89
N ILE A 215 6.15 2.21 18.82
CA ILE A 215 7.58 1.89 18.83
C ILE A 215 8.41 3.05 18.26
N PRO A 216 9.70 3.17 18.60
CA PRO A 216 10.56 4.20 18.05
C PRO A 216 10.66 4.11 16.51
N PRO A 217 10.70 5.24 15.79
CA PRO A 217 10.89 5.27 14.33
C PRO A 217 12.07 4.43 13.84
N GLN A 218 13.19 4.44 14.56
CA GLN A 218 14.35 3.63 14.17
C GLN A 218 14.05 2.12 14.19
N VAL A 219 13.23 1.65 15.13
CA VAL A 219 12.81 0.23 15.18
C VAL A 219 11.93 -0.12 13.98
N TYR A 220 11.06 0.81 13.52
CA TYR A 220 10.34 0.61 12.26
C TYR A 220 11.28 0.45 11.07
N ILE A 221 12.32 1.30 10.97
CA ILE A 221 13.32 1.19 9.90
C ILE A 221 14.04 -0.15 9.93
N ASP A 222 14.45 -0.58 11.12
CA ASP A 222 15.19 -1.83 11.27
C ASP A 222 14.30 -3.04 10.91
N ASN A 223 13.02 -3.03 11.31
CA ASN A 223 12.04 -4.04 10.89
C ASN A 223 11.86 -4.06 9.36
N LEU A 224 11.76 -2.90 8.71
CA LEU A 224 11.64 -2.82 7.25
C LEU A 224 12.89 -3.38 6.55
N LYS A 225 14.08 -3.16 7.11
CA LYS A 225 15.33 -3.74 6.59
C LYS A 225 15.36 -5.26 6.75
N GLU A 226 14.84 -5.79 7.84
CA GLU A 226 14.71 -7.24 8.05
C GLU A 226 13.70 -7.86 7.07
N MET A 227 12.67 -7.11 6.68
CA MET A 227 11.70 -7.54 5.67
C MET A 227 12.22 -7.46 4.23
N ALA A 228 13.22 -6.62 3.95
CA ALA A 228 13.70 -6.38 2.58
C ALA A 228 14.12 -7.67 1.82
N PRO A 229 14.88 -8.61 2.41
CA PRO A 229 15.22 -9.87 1.73
C PRO A 229 13.99 -10.76 1.47
N LEU A 230 12.97 -10.69 2.32
CA LEU A 230 11.71 -11.42 2.12
C LEU A 230 10.92 -10.82 0.96
N MET A 231 10.90 -9.48 0.85
CA MET A 231 10.29 -8.78 -0.28
C MET A 231 11.01 -9.09 -1.59
N GLU A 232 12.34 -9.12 -1.59
CA GLU A 232 13.13 -9.56 -2.74
C GLU A 232 12.71 -10.95 -3.21
N LYS A 233 12.66 -11.91 -2.28
CA LYS A 233 12.23 -13.27 -2.60
C LYS A 233 10.77 -13.34 -3.07
N MET A 234 9.86 -12.55 -2.49
CA MET A 234 8.45 -12.50 -2.92
C MET A 234 8.33 -12.03 -4.36
N ILE A 235 9.04 -10.96 -4.73
CA ILE A 235 9.05 -10.44 -6.10
C ILE A 235 9.66 -11.45 -7.08
N ASP A 236 10.70 -12.17 -6.66
CA ASP A 236 11.26 -13.26 -7.47
C ASP A 236 10.24 -14.38 -7.71
N LEU A 237 9.47 -14.79 -6.70
CA LEU A 237 8.40 -15.78 -6.87
C LEU A 237 7.31 -15.30 -7.84
N VAL A 238 6.94 -14.02 -7.78
CA VAL A 238 6.00 -13.40 -8.72
C VAL A 238 6.54 -13.41 -10.14
N ARG A 239 7.84 -13.13 -10.33
CA ARG A 239 8.50 -13.19 -11.65
C ARG A 239 8.54 -14.61 -12.18
N CYS A 240 8.95 -15.59 -11.36
CA CYS A 240 8.94 -17.00 -11.75
C CYS A 240 7.53 -17.45 -12.15
N PHE A 241 6.51 -17.10 -11.36
CA PHE A 241 5.11 -17.38 -11.70
C PHE A 241 4.74 -16.77 -13.05
N ALA A 242 5.04 -15.50 -13.27
CA ALA A 242 4.70 -14.79 -14.50
C ALA A 242 5.34 -15.44 -15.72
N GLU A 243 6.62 -15.82 -15.64
CA GLU A 243 7.34 -16.50 -16.71
C GLU A 243 6.75 -17.88 -17.01
N ASP A 244 6.54 -18.70 -15.99
CA ASP A 244 6.06 -20.07 -16.16
C ASP A 244 4.60 -20.10 -16.62
N TYR A 245 3.77 -19.16 -16.13
CA TYR A 245 2.40 -19.01 -16.59
C TYR A 245 2.35 -18.54 -18.05
N GLN A 246 3.24 -17.63 -18.45
CA GLN A 246 3.31 -17.20 -19.85
C GLN A 246 3.75 -18.34 -20.78
N LYS A 247 4.74 -19.15 -20.37
CA LYS A 247 5.15 -20.36 -21.12
C LYS A 247 4.00 -21.35 -21.25
N ALA A 248 3.32 -21.66 -20.15
CA ALA A 248 2.21 -22.61 -20.12
C ALA A 248 1.01 -22.14 -20.98
N LYS A 249 0.73 -20.83 -21.00
CA LYS A 249 -0.25 -20.22 -21.90
C LYS A 249 0.16 -20.39 -23.36
N LYS A 250 1.41 -20.08 -23.69
CA LYS A 250 1.96 -20.19 -25.04
C LYS A 250 1.90 -21.62 -25.58
N GLU A 251 2.28 -22.62 -24.79
CA GLU A 251 2.21 -24.05 -25.18
C GLU A 251 0.80 -24.51 -25.53
N LYS A 252 -0.22 -23.89 -24.93
CA LYS A 252 -1.63 -24.18 -25.18
C LYS A 252 -2.29 -23.24 -26.20
N GLY A 253 -1.54 -22.30 -26.78
CA GLY A 253 -2.07 -21.27 -27.69
C GLY A 253 -3.09 -20.35 -27.00
N LEU A 254 -2.91 -20.09 -25.70
CA LEU A 254 -3.83 -19.31 -24.89
C LEU A 254 -3.30 -17.90 -24.65
N VAL A 255 -4.24 -16.96 -24.54
CA VAL A 255 -3.99 -15.60 -24.03
C VAL A 255 -5.11 -15.19 -23.08
N ASP A 256 -4.81 -14.29 -22.16
CA ASP A 256 -5.79 -13.57 -21.36
C ASP A 256 -5.89 -12.09 -21.78
N PHE A 257 -6.81 -11.34 -21.18
CA PHE A 257 -7.01 -9.92 -21.53
C PHE A 257 -5.78 -9.05 -21.26
N SER A 258 -5.05 -9.31 -20.18
CA SER A 258 -3.83 -8.56 -19.87
C SER A 258 -2.74 -8.83 -20.91
N ASP A 259 -2.63 -10.07 -21.40
CA ASP A 259 -1.72 -10.39 -22.49
C ASP A 259 -2.05 -9.61 -23.75
N LEU A 260 -3.34 -9.53 -24.13
CA LEU A 260 -3.75 -8.78 -25.31
C LEU A 260 -3.31 -7.31 -25.24
N GLU A 261 -3.44 -6.70 -24.06
CA GLU A 261 -3.03 -5.31 -23.82
C GLU A 261 -1.51 -5.14 -23.91
N HIS A 262 -0.75 -5.99 -23.21
CA HIS A 262 0.71 -5.93 -23.24
C HIS A 262 1.29 -6.26 -24.61
N PHE A 263 0.73 -7.23 -25.32
CA PHE A 263 1.12 -7.55 -26.69
C PHE A 263 0.78 -6.43 -27.67
N ALA A 264 -0.37 -5.77 -27.50
CA ALA A 264 -0.69 -4.62 -28.32
C ALA A 264 0.31 -3.49 -28.07
N LEU A 265 0.65 -3.22 -26.81
CA LEU A 265 1.66 -2.23 -26.45
C LEU A 265 3.03 -2.60 -27.06
N GLN A 266 3.46 -3.86 -26.97
CA GLN A 266 4.71 -4.34 -27.55
C GLN A 266 4.76 -4.16 -29.08
N ILE A 267 3.64 -4.38 -29.78
CA ILE A 267 3.56 -4.14 -31.23
C ILE A 267 3.63 -2.65 -31.55
N LEU A 268 3.00 -1.81 -30.73
CA LEU A 268 2.86 -0.38 -30.98
C LEU A 268 4.09 0.44 -30.59
N LEU A 269 4.94 -0.07 -29.69
CA LEU A 269 6.16 0.59 -29.27
C LEU A 269 7.36 0.15 -30.11
N ASP A 270 8.23 1.11 -30.40
CA ASP A 270 9.54 0.84 -31.00
C ASP A 270 10.49 0.23 -29.96
N GLU A 271 11.52 -0.50 -30.40
CA GLU A 271 12.54 -1.08 -29.52
C GLU A 271 13.33 -0.01 -28.74
N GLU A 272 13.43 1.21 -29.28
CA GLU A 272 14.04 2.36 -28.59
C GLU A 272 13.13 2.99 -27.52
N SER A 273 11.88 2.53 -27.39
CA SER A 273 10.95 3.07 -26.41
C SER A 273 11.43 2.81 -25.00
N THR A 274 11.27 3.81 -24.14
CA THR A 274 11.39 3.63 -22.69
C THR A 274 10.04 3.89 -22.03
N PRO A 275 9.82 3.39 -20.81
CA PRO A 275 8.59 3.65 -20.07
C PRO A 275 8.26 5.14 -19.87
N HIS A 276 9.26 6.03 -19.97
CA HIS A 276 9.09 7.48 -19.83
C HIS A 276 9.15 8.23 -21.16
N ASN A 277 9.52 7.54 -22.25
CA ASN A 277 9.58 8.07 -23.61
C ASN A 277 9.09 7.02 -24.60
N PRO A 278 7.76 6.87 -24.76
CA PRO A 278 7.20 5.93 -25.72
C PRO A 278 7.45 6.43 -27.15
N VAL A 279 8.09 5.58 -27.97
CA VAL A 279 8.34 5.86 -29.38
C VAL A 279 7.40 4.98 -30.20
N PRO A 280 6.61 5.55 -31.14
CA PRO A 280 5.72 4.75 -31.96
C PRO A 280 6.53 3.85 -32.89
N SER A 281 6.17 2.57 -32.95
CA SER A 281 6.74 1.62 -33.90
C SER A 281 6.21 1.88 -35.31
N VAL A 282 6.83 1.25 -36.31
CA VAL A 282 6.32 1.25 -37.70
C VAL A 282 4.87 0.75 -37.76
N ALA A 283 4.51 -0.29 -37.00
CA ALA A 283 3.13 -0.78 -36.96
C ALA A 283 2.15 0.24 -36.37
N ALA A 284 2.58 1.05 -35.39
CA ALA A 284 1.76 2.14 -34.86
C ALA A 284 1.54 3.25 -35.89
N MET A 285 2.58 3.64 -36.64
CA MET A 285 2.47 4.64 -37.70
C MET A 285 1.56 4.16 -38.84
N ASP A 286 1.71 2.90 -39.27
CA ASP A 286 0.88 2.29 -40.31
C ASP A 286 -0.59 2.24 -39.89
N TYR A 287 -0.86 1.86 -38.64
CA TYR A 287 -2.22 1.80 -38.09
C TYR A 287 -2.84 3.20 -37.96
N GLN A 288 -2.06 4.20 -37.54
CA GLN A 288 -2.51 5.59 -37.47
C GLN A 288 -2.87 6.15 -38.86
N ALA A 289 -2.07 5.84 -39.89
CA ALA A 289 -2.33 6.27 -41.25
C ALA A 289 -3.66 5.73 -41.80
N GLN A 290 -4.01 4.48 -41.44
CA GLN A 290 -5.29 3.86 -41.85
C GLN A 290 -6.50 4.50 -41.16
N LEU A 291 -6.45 4.72 -39.85
CA LEU A 291 -7.52 5.40 -39.13
C LEU A 291 -7.78 6.81 -39.69
N ASN A 292 -6.72 7.51 -40.08
CA ASN A 292 -6.82 8.82 -40.72
C ASN A 292 -7.43 8.79 -42.13
N LEU A 293 -7.38 7.64 -42.82
CA LEU A 293 -8.02 7.44 -44.13
C LEU A 293 -9.50 7.06 -43.96
N GLU A 294 -9.82 6.25 -42.96
CA GLU A 294 -11.20 5.82 -42.67
C GLU A 294 -12.05 6.93 -42.05
N GLY A 295 -11.47 7.77 -41.18
CA GLY A 295 -12.18 8.93 -40.60
C GLY A 295 -12.40 10.10 -41.56
N LYS A 296 -11.90 10.01 -42.81
CA LYS A 296 -12.14 10.98 -43.89
C LYS A 296 -13.20 10.50 -44.90
N MET A 297 -13.75 9.30 -44.74
CA MET A 297 -14.89 8.78 -45.49
C MET A 297 -16.19 8.92 -44.69
#